data_AF-A0A938SQX2-F1
#
_entry.id   AF-A0A938SQX2-F1
#
_cell.length_a   1.000
_cell.length_b   1.000
_cell.length_c   1.000
_cell.angle_alpha   90.00
_cell.angle_beta   90.00
_cell.angle_gamma   90.00
#
_symmetry.space_group_name_H-M   'P 1'
#
loop_
_entity.id
_entity.type
_entity.pdbx_description
1 polymer ?
#
loop_
_entity_poly.entity_id
_entity_poly.type
_entity_poly.pdbx_seq_one_letter_code
_entity_poly.pdbx_strand_id
1 'polypeptide(L)'
;MPPLAAITVPVLERLARERRFAPEEVVRADLARIEHLVWDLDPAIGYPEDWIVFRLAGRQEGIDRPALVRGAALIDELSALAERLTEQAALMAPEGAIDAADLCERWNISRKTLDRFRGRGLIAWRVRGEDGRRRLVFPGGAVSSFESHRGEMIERAGRFSRIEPELEARIVRRAARYHRVTGCSLNQAAQRLAERFGRSHEAIRKLLQRHEKSSPRFNQVAVLGERERRVMFRAWRLGAEPSLLGRRYRKSRGSVLRALSLERADRLRELARGGGLEGPVGPTFEMEDAERVLLGPQPVREGLGGVGATDLLAFVLAARRRAVPMGVVEQSRCVAFQFLKWRAGRLIGGLHPYNPSSGDVDAIETLLRWAARLKAELVRQELGLAVETFETGMGRRLDEMVASESAELVREMVDLTGLAVDQFDPFKAARSGGRLAGAVTMGIQKLAARLVKDRQVAPGVREAAPRAMARVTAGWLIEDWTRTVCPWQAWLEPDRRVRLHLSACPREAGTVLRERMGWSDRAPLTIDRVADALGISTIAVVKLERRGIQSALAASRGEAPAGGRALRR
;
A
#
# COMPACT_ATOMS: atom_id res chain seq x y z
N MET A 1 15.37 12.80 -38.79
CA MET A 1 15.99 11.53 -38.35
C MET A 1 15.74 11.35 -36.86
N PRO A 2 15.57 10.12 -36.37
CA PRO A 2 15.54 9.88 -34.94
C PRO A 2 16.87 10.36 -34.29
N PRO A 3 16.81 10.95 -33.09
CA PRO A 3 18.01 11.27 -32.32
C PRO A 3 18.85 10.01 -32.09
N LEU A 4 20.15 10.16 -31.87
CA LEU A 4 20.99 9.05 -31.43
C LEU A 4 20.37 8.45 -30.16
N ALA A 5 20.26 7.13 -30.11
CA ALA A 5 19.80 6.46 -28.91
C ALA A 5 20.69 6.86 -27.71
N ALA A 6 20.04 7.12 -26.57
CA ALA A 6 20.74 7.42 -25.33
C ALA A 6 21.43 6.15 -24.82
N ILE A 7 22.66 6.29 -24.36
CA ILE A 7 23.40 5.24 -23.65
C ILE A 7 23.35 5.64 -22.18
N THR A 8 22.75 4.83 -21.33
CA THR A 8 22.61 5.08 -19.90
C THR A 8 23.50 4.18 -19.05
N VAL A 9 23.99 3.07 -19.63
CA VAL A 9 24.97 2.21 -18.98
C VAL A 9 26.34 2.92 -18.94
N PRO A 10 26.89 3.23 -17.74
CA PRO A 10 28.08 4.07 -17.61
C PRO A 10 29.31 3.53 -18.35
N VAL A 11 29.55 2.21 -18.31
CA VAL A 11 30.69 1.58 -19.00
C VAL A 11 30.58 1.68 -20.53
N LEU A 12 29.38 1.57 -21.10
CA LEU A 12 29.16 1.73 -22.55
C LEU A 12 29.34 3.19 -22.96
N GLU A 13 28.87 4.12 -22.13
CA GLU A 13 29.05 5.55 -22.39
C GLU A 13 30.53 5.95 -22.34
N ARG A 14 31.27 5.41 -21.36
CA ARG A 14 32.73 5.59 -21.25
C ARG A 14 33.44 5.08 -22.51
N LEU A 15 33.16 3.86 -22.94
CA LEU A 15 33.72 3.27 -24.17
C LEU A 15 33.41 4.13 -25.40
N ALA A 16 32.18 4.62 -25.54
CA ALA A 16 31.81 5.51 -26.64
C ALA A 16 32.58 6.85 -26.63
N ARG A 17 32.96 7.37 -25.46
CA ARG A 17 33.78 8.59 -25.37
C ARG A 17 35.24 8.32 -25.71
N GLU A 18 35.80 7.20 -25.23
CA GLU A 18 37.19 6.78 -25.51
C GLU A 18 37.44 6.55 -27.00
N ARG A 19 36.41 6.07 -27.74
CA ARG A 19 36.50 5.80 -29.17
C ARG A 19 36.23 6.99 -30.08
N ARG A 20 36.02 8.19 -29.53
CA ARG A 20 35.68 9.40 -30.31
C ARG A 20 36.68 9.73 -31.43
N PHE A 21 37.97 9.40 -31.23
CA PHE A 21 39.05 9.65 -32.19
C PHE A 21 39.78 8.35 -32.58
N ALA A 22 39.16 7.19 -32.38
CA ALA A 22 39.77 5.92 -32.75
C ALA A 22 39.81 5.76 -34.28
N PRO A 23 40.88 5.15 -34.84
CA PRO A 23 40.93 4.80 -36.25
C PRO A 23 39.78 3.87 -36.66
N GLU A 24 39.37 3.94 -37.92
CA GLU A 24 38.28 3.12 -38.48
C GLU A 24 38.48 1.61 -38.24
N GLU A 25 39.72 1.12 -38.36
CA GLU A 25 40.06 -0.29 -38.11
C GLU A 25 39.71 -0.76 -36.70
N VAL A 26 40.00 0.08 -35.69
CA VAL A 26 39.69 -0.21 -34.28
C VAL A 26 38.19 -0.23 -34.05
N VAL A 27 37.47 0.72 -34.65
CA VAL A 27 36.01 0.80 -34.54
C VAL A 27 35.35 -0.40 -35.20
N ARG A 28 35.83 -0.84 -36.37
CA ARG A 28 35.33 -2.07 -37.02
C ARG A 28 35.57 -3.31 -36.17
N ALA A 29 36.72 -3.42 -35.51
CA ALA A 29 37.00 -4.52 -34.58
C ALA A 29 36.07 -4.51 -33.35
N ASP A 30 35.77 -3.33 -32.80
CA ASP A 30 34.79 -3.17 -31.71
C ASP A 30 33.37 -3.57 -32.16
N LEU A 31 32.96 -3.19 -33.38
CA LEU A 31 31.64 -3.54 -33.93
C LEU A 31 31.47 -5.06 -34.10
N ALA A 32 32.50 -5.76 -34.60
CA ALA A 32 32.49 -7.22 -34.69
C ALA A 32 32.35 -7.88 -33.31
N ARG A 33 33.02 -7.33 -32.29
CA ARG A 33 32.88 -7.80 -30.89
C ARG A 33 31.49 -7.53 -30.33
N ILE A 34 30.87 -6.38 -30.62
CA ILE A 34 29.51 -6.05 -30.21
C ILE A 34 28.50 -7.04 -30.81
N GLU A 35 28.62 -7.34 -32.11
CA GLU A 35 27.73 -8.27 -32.82
C GLU A 35 27.80 -9.69 -32.27
N HIS A 36 28.96 -10.11 -31.78
CA HIS A 36 29.11 -11.41 -31.14
C HIS A 36 28.64 -11.41 -29.68
N LEU A 37 29.07 -10.42 -28.89
CA LEU A 37 28.81 -10.35 -27.46
C LEU A 37 27.32 -10.38 -27.14
N VAL A 38 26.48 -9.75 -27.97
CA VAL A 38 25.04 -9.66 -27.70
C VAL A 38 24.34 -11.02 -27.57
N TRP A 39 24.90 -12.07 -28.18
CA TRP A 39 24.38 -13.43 -28.13
C TRP A 39 24.98 -14.29 -27.01
N ASP A 40 26.14 -13.89 -26.47
CA ASP A 40 26.80 -14.56 -25.34
C ASP A 40 26.29 -14.08 -23.98
N LEU A 41 25.52 -13.00 -23.95
CA LEU A 41 24.98 -12.42 -22.73
C LEU A 41 23.71 -13.14 -22.28
N ASP A 42 23.69 -13.56 -21.01
CA ASP A 42 22.46 -13.96 -20.32
C ASP A 42 21.78 -12.71 -19.72
N PRO A 43 20.52 -12.43 -20.07
CA PRO A 43 19.78 -11.28 -19.54
C PRO A 43 19.68 -11.22 -18.00
N ALA A 44 19.71 -12.37 -17.32
CA ALA A 44 19.53 -12.46 -15.87
C ALA A 44 20.83 -12.29 -15.06
N ILE A 45 21.99 -12.43 -15.71
CA ILE A 45 23.30 -12.41 -15.07
C ILE A 45 23.85 -10.97 -15.00
N GLY A 46 24.61 -10.67 -13.95
CA GLY A 46 25.37 -9.42 -13.81
C GLY A 46 26.82 -9.62 -14.25
N TYR A 47 27.30 -8.76 -15.14
CA TYR A 47 28.66 -8.80 -15.68
C TYR A 47 29.51 -7.66 -15.09
N PRO A 48 30.72 -7.95 -14.58
CA PRO A 48 31.66 -6.92 -14.14
C PRO A 48 32.05 -5.93 -15.25
N GLU A 49 32.22 -4.65 -14.93
CA GLU A 49 32.62 -3.60 -15.88
C GLU A 49 33.91 -3.92 -16.65
N ASP A 50 34.94 -4.40 -15.96
CA ASP A 50 36.22 -4.77 -16.53
C ASP A 50 36.09 -5.93 -17.53
N TRP A 51 35.25 -6.93 -17.22
CA TRP A 51 34.91 -7.99 -18.16
C TRP A 51 34.20 -7.45 -19.41
N ILE A 52 33.28 -6.50 -19.25
CA ILE A 52 32.57 -5.87 -20.38
C ILE A 52 33.55 -5.12 -21.27
N VAL A 53 34.47 -4.35 -20.69
CA VAL A 53 35.52 -3.64 -21.44
C VAL A 53 36.43 -4.61 -22.18
N PHE A 54 36.84 -5.71 -21.54
CA PHE A 54 37.63 -6.74 -22.19
C PHE A 54 36.89 -7.34 -23.39
N ARG A 55 35.61 -7.69 -23.23
CA ARG A 55 34.80 -8.30 -24.29
C ARG A 55 34.50 -7.34 -25.44
N LEU A 56 34.35 -6.05 -25.17
CA LEU A 56 33.99 -5.05 -26.19
C LEU A 56 35.20 -4.41 -26.87
N ALA A 57 36.26 -4.12 -26.12
CA ALA A 57 37.42 -3.36 -26.57
C ALA A 57 38.71 -4.18 -26.67
N GLY A 58 38.69 -5.47 -26.26
CA GLY A 58 39.84 -6.38 -26.35
C GLY A 58 40.98 -6.06 -25.38
N ARG A 59 40.75 -5.20 -24.38
CA ARG A 59 41.76 -4.68 -23.46
C ARG A 59 41.42 -5.08 -22.03
N GLN A 60 42.42 -5.53 -21.27
CA GLN A 60 42.25 -5.93 -19.89
C GLN A 60 42.44 -4.71 -18.97
N GLU A 61 41.41 -4.34 -18.20
CA GLU A 61 41.49 -3.30 -17.18
C GLU A 61 41.41 -3.94 -15.79
N GLY A 62 42.33 -3.58 -14.88
CA GLY A 62 42.17 -3.91 -13.47
C GLY A 62 41.36 -2.83 -12.79
N ILE A 63 40.05 -3.02 -12.65
CA ILE A 63 39.17 -2.09 -11.91
C ILE A 63 39.08 -2.59 -10.47
N ASP A 64 39.50 -1.77 -9.50
CA ASP A 64 39.26 -2.08 -8.09
C ASP A 64 37.75 -1.94 -7.80
N ARG A 65 37.09 -3.07 -7.51
CA ARG A 65 35.64 -3.24 -7.30
C ARG A 65 34.78 -2.82 -8.51
N PRO A 66 34.75 -3.62 -9.59
CA PRO A 66 33.93 -3.32 -10.77
C PRO A 66 32.44 -3.39 -10.44
N ALA A 67 31.65 -2.44 -10.95
CA ALA A 67 30.20 -2.53 -10.85
C ALA A 67 29.67 -3.70 -11.70
N LEU A 68 28.57 -4.31 -11.25
CA LEU A 68 27.89 -5.36 -12.01
C LEU A 68 26.78 -4.74 -12.87
N VAL A 69 26.88 -4.92 -14.19
CA VAL A 69 25.84 -4.50 -15.14
C VAL A 69 25.02 -5.72 -15.55
N ARG A 70 23.69 -5.65 -15.41
CA ARG A 70 22.83 -6.75 -15.87
C ARG A 70 22.90 -6.94 -17.38
N GLY A 71 22.96 -8.19 -17.83
CA GLY A 71 22.98 -8.56 -19.24
C GLY A 71 21.82 -7.97 -20.04
N ALA A 72 20.61 -7.88 -19.45
CA ALA A 72 19.47 -7.25 -20.10
C ALA A 72 19.73 -5.77 -20.45
N ALA A 73 20.35 -5.02 -19.55
CA ALA A 73 20.69 -3.60 -19.77
C ALA A 73 21.77 -3.43 -20.85
N LEU A 74 22.71 -4.38 -20.94
CA LEU A 74 23.71 -4.40 -22.01
C LEU A 74 23.05 -4.67 -23.37
N ILE A 75 22.25 -5.74 -23.48
CA ILE A 75 21.56 -6.10 -24.73
C ILE A 75 20.69 -4.95 -25.24
N ASP A 76 20.01 -4.23 -24.33
CA ASP A 76 19.15 -3.10 -24.66
C ASP A 76 19.92 -1.94 -25.34
N GLU A 77 21.20 -1.74 -24.99
CA GLU A 77 21.99 -0.56 -25.39
C GLU A 77 23.18 -0.84 -26.32
N LEU A 78 23.54 -2.10 -26.59
CA LEU A 78 24.65 -2.44 -27.49
C LEU A 78 24.46 -1.91 -28.92
N SER A 79 23.24 -1.89 -29.45
CA SER A 79 22.95 -1.23 -30.74
C SER A 79 23.21 0.28 -30.67
N ALA A 80 22.87 0.93 -29.55
CA ALA A 80 23.10 2.36 -29.37
C ALA A 80 24.60 2.70 -29.31
N LEU A 81 25.41 1.82 -28.69
CA LEU A 81 26.87 1.90 -28.73
C LEU A 81 27.38 1.78 -30.17
N ALA A 82 26.96 0.75 -30.91
CA ALA A 82 27.38 0.55 -32.30
C ALA A 82 27.07 1.78 -33.18
N GLU A 83 25.85 2.31 -33.10
CA GLU A 83 25.44 3.53 -33.82
C GLU A 83 26.27 4.76 -33.45
N ARG A 84 26.68 4.87 -32.18
CA ARG A 84 27.52 5.98 -31.72
C ARG A 84 28.92 5.88 -32.29
N LEU A 85 29.50 4.68 -32.28
CA LEU A 85 30.85 4.42 -32.80
C LEU A 85 30.91 4.64 -34.31
N THR A 86 29.95 4.11 -35.06
CA THR A 86 29.91 4.29 -36.53
C THR A 86 29.73 5.75 -36.93
N GLU A 87 28.89 6.49 -36.19
CA GLU A 87 28.65 7.91 -36.42
C GLU A 87 29.89 8.77 -36.11
N GLN A 88 30.60 8.46 -35.01
CA GLN A 88 31.84 9.15 -34.63
C GLN A 88 32.97 8.93 -35.63
N ALA A 89 33.14 7.68 -36.10
CA ALA A 89 34.13 7.32 -37.11
C ALA A 89 33.72 7.69 -38.55
N ALA A 90 32.50 8.22 -38.74
CA ALA A 90 31.96 8.59 -40.05
C ALA A 90 32.00 7.44 -41.08
N LEU A 91 31.74 6.21 -40.63
CA LEU A 91 31.81 5.03 -41.49
C LEU A 91 30.78 5.06 -42.62
N MET A 92 31.16 4.50 -43.76
CA MET A 92 30.26 4.18 -44.87
C MET A 92 29.54 2.85 -44.59
N ALA A 93 28.40 2.64 -45.26
CA ALA A 93 27.67 1.38 -45.18
C ALA A 93 28.57 0.19 -45.57
N PRO A 94 28.62 -0.90 -44.78
CA PRO A 94 29.33 -2.10 -45.18
C PRO A 94 28.60 -2.76 -46.36
N GLU A 95 29.34 -3.54 -47.15
CA GLU A 95 28.77 -4.30 -48.24
C GLU A 95 27.65 -5.24 -47.73
N GLY A 96 26.52 -5.27 -48.44
CA GLY A 96 25.36 -6.07 -48.04
C GLY A 96 24.55 -5.53 -46.85
N ALA A 97 24.77 -4.29 -46.42
CA ALA A 97 23.93 -3.65 -45.42
C ALA A 97 22.51 -3.38 -45.97
N ILE A 98 21.50 -3.61 -45.15
CA ILE A 98 20.08 -3.41 -45.51
C ILE A 98 19.57 -2.13 -44.83
N ASP A 99 18.87 -1.28 -45.58
CA ASP A 99 18.25 -0.08 -45.04
C ASP A 99 17.06 -0.43 -44.14
N ALA A 100 16.76 0.44 -43.17
CA ALA A 100 15.66 0.22 -42.23
C ALA A 100 14.28 0.05 -42.90
N ALA A 101 14.06 0.64 -44.07
CA ALA A 101 12.81 0.50 -44.83
C ALA A 101 12.71 -0.89 -45.44
N ASP A 102 13.74 -1.33 -46.15
CA ASP A 102 13.81 -2.62 -46.81
C ASP A 102 13.76 -3.77 -45.79
N LEU A 103 14.39 -3.60 -44.63
CA LEU A 103 14.31 -4.60 -43.55
C LEU A 103 12.90 -4.70 -42.94
N CYS A 104 12.18 -3.57 -42.84
CA CYS A 104 10.77 -3.59 -42.42
C CYS A 104 9.89 -4.32 -43.43
N GLU A 105 10.13 -4.12 -44.73
CA GLU A 105 9.41 -4.80 -45.82
C GLU A 105 9.72 -6.30 -45.82
N ARG A 106 11.00 -6.68 -45.79
CA ARG A 106 11.47 -8.08 -45.74
C ARG A 106 10.85 -8.86 -44.60
N TRP A 107 10.76 -8.28 -43.40
CA TRP A 107 10.20 -8.94 -42.22
C TRP A 107 8.69 -8.71 -42.03
N ASN A 108 8.05 -7.94 -42.91
CA ASN A 108 6.65 -7.50 -42.79
C ASN A 108 6.34 -6.88 -41.41
N ILE A 109 7.23 -6.02 -40.90
CA ILE A 109 7.08 -5.37 -39.59
C ILE A 109 7.01 -3.85 -39.71
N SER A 110 6.52 -3.19 -38.65
CA SER A 110 6.57 -1.73 -38.56
C SER A 110 7.94 -1.23 -38.07
N ARG A 111 8.30 0.01 -38.43
CA ARG A 111 9.47 0.74 -37.90
C ARG A 111 9.59 0.67 -36.37
N LYS A 112 8.47 0.80 -35.65
CA LYS A 112 8.44 0.70 -34.18
C LYS A 112 8.81 -0.69 -33.66
N THR A 113 8.55 -1.73 -34.44
CA THR A 113 8.92 -3.12 -34.10
C THR A 113 10.40 -3.34 -34.37
N LEU A 114 10.91 -2.81 -35.49
CA LEU A 114 12.33 -2.79 -35.78
C LEU A 114 13.13 -2.08 -34.68
N ASP A 115 12.65 -0.91 -34.22
CA ASP A 115 13.26 -0.19 -33.09
C ASP A 115 13.26 -1.02 -31.79
N ARG A 116 12.23 -1.85 -31.56
CA ARG A 116 12.18 -2.74 -30.40
C ARG A 116 13.16 -3.91 -30.54
N PHE A 117 13.41 -4.40 -31.75
CA PHE A 117 14.37 -5.46 -31.99
C PHE A 117 15.82 -5.01 -31.74
N ARG A 118 16.11 -3.71 -31.91
CA ARG A 118 17.41 -3.13 -31.53
C ARG A 118 17.72 -3.32 -30.05
N GLY A 119 16.74 -3.08 -29.17
CA GLY A 119 16.84 -3.42 -27.74
C GLY A 119 16.69 -4.92 -27.44
N ARG A 120 16.86 -5.80 -28.42
CA ARG A 120 16.84 -7.26 -28.23
C ARG A 120 18.00 -7.95 -28.94
N GLY A 121 19.00 -7.16 -29.33
CA GLY A 121 20.23 -7.63 -29.95
C GLY A 121 20.34 -7.46 -31.46
N LEU A 122 19.41 -6.75 -32.11
CA LEU A 122 19.60 -6.34 -33.50
C LEU A 122 20.54 -5.13 -33.55
N ILE A 123 21.79 -5.35 -33.97
CA ILE A 123 22.79 -4.29 -34.06
C ILE A 123 22.56 -3.45 -35.32
N ALA A 124 22.36 -2.15 -35.11
CA ALA A 124 22.23 -1.17 -36.19
C ALA A 124 23.51 -0.33 -36.31
N TRP A 125 23.82 0.10 -37.52
CA TRP A 125 24.91 1.05 -37.80
C TRP A 125 24.31 2.36 -38.30
N ARG A 126 24.90 3.46 -37.88
CA ARG A 126 24.57 4.79 -38.37
C ARG A 126 25.70 5.32 -39.23
N VAL A 127 25.48 5.34 -40.52
CA VAL A 127 26.49 5.55 -41.57
C VAL A 127 26.18 6.78 -42.40
N ARG A 128 27.19 7.30 -43.10
CA ARG A 128 26.99 8.34 -44.12
C ARG A 128 26.69 7.68 -45.46
N GLY A 129 25.57 8.08 -46.08
CA GLY A 129 25.25 7.71 -47.45
C GLY A 129 26.12 8.45 -48.46
N GLU A 130 26.14 7.98 -49.70
CA GLU A 130 26.83 8.64 -50.83
C GLU A 130 26.31 10.07 -51.08
N ASP A 131 25.05 10.33 -50.71
CA ASP A 131 24.40 11.65 -50.73
C ASP A 131 24.77 12.56 -49.54
N GLY A 132 25.73 12.12 -48.71
CA GLY A 132 26.15 12.81 -47.48
C GLY A 132 25.11 12.77 -46.36
N ARG A 133 23.94 12.13 -46.55
CA ARG A 133 22.90 12.03 -45.53
C ARG A 133 23.17 10.85 -44.61
N ARG A 134 22.90 11.03 -43.33
CA ARG A 134 23.03 9.96 -42.34
C ARG A 134 21.85 9.00 -42.45
N ARG A 135 22.13 7.70 -42.48
CA ARG A 135 21.12 6.64 -42.58
C ARG A 135 21.38 5.56 -41.55
N LEU A 136 20.31 4.85 -41.17
CA LEU A 136 20.40 3.71 -40.26
C LEU A 136 20.33 2.44 -41.11
N VAL A 137 21.42 1.68 -41.11
CA VAL A 137 21.58 0.46 -41.88
C VAL A 137 21.85 -0.72 -40.94
N PHE A 138 21.57 -1.92 -41.41
CA PHE A 138 21.76 -3.16 -40.66
C PHE A 138 22.73 -4.05 -41.42
N PRO A 139 23.93 -4.33 -40.89
CA PRO A 139 24.89 -5.22 -41.54
C PRO A 139 24.29 -6.60 -41.81
N GLY A 140 24.62 -7.22 -42.94
CA GLY A 140 24.11 -8.55 -43.30
C GLY A 140 24.41 -9.62 -42.25
N GLY A 141 25.57 -9.56 -41.59
CA GLY A 141 25.94 -10.44 -40.49
C GLY A 141 25.04 -10.29 -39.26
N ALA A 142 24.75 -9.05 -38.86
CA ALA A 142 23.84 -8.74 -37.76
C ALA A 142 22.39 -9.18 -38.07
N VAL A 143 21.91 -8.96 -39.31
CA VAL A 143 20.58 -9.42 -39.76
C VAL A 143 20.49 -10.94 -39.71
N SER A 144 21.46 -11.65 -40.29
CA SER A 144 21.48 -13.11 -40.35
C SER A 144 21.57 -13.74 -38.96
N SER A 145 22.39 -13.17 -38.07
CA SER A 145 22.52 -13.62 -36.67
C SER A 145 21.23 -13.39 -35.89
N PHE A 146 20.53 -12.29 -36.14
CA PHE A 146 19.25 -12.01 -35.52
C PHE A 146 18.14 -12.95 -36.03
N GLU A 147 18.14 -13.26 -37.33
CA GLU A 147 17.22 -14.24 -37.93
C GLU A 147 17.44 -15.64 -37.34
N SER A 148 18.70 -16.09 -37.15
CA SER A 148 18.99 -17.40 -36.60
C SER A 148 18.59 -17.53 -35.12
N HIS A 149 18.85 -16.52 -34.30
CA HIS A 149 18.56 -16.58 -32.86
C HIS A 149 17.11 -16.20 -32.50
N ARG A 150 16.43 -15.38 -33.34
CA ARG A 150 15.12 -14.80 -33.03
C ARG A 150 14.09 -14.97 -34.17
N GLY A 151 14.30 -15.90 -35.10
CA GLY A 151 13.42 -16.15 -36.25
C GLY A 151 11.93 -16.28 -35.89
N GLU A 152 11.59 -17.09 -34.88
CA GLU A 152 10.20 -17.22 -34.44
C GLU A 152 9.56 -15.90 -33.97
N MET A 153 10.36 -15.01 -33.38
CA MET A 153 9.89 -13.71 -32.92
C MET A 153 9.60 -12.79 -34.11
N ILE A 154 10.45 -12.83 -35.13
CA ILE A 154 10.29 -12.09 -36.38
C ILE A 154 9.01 -12.56 -37.08
N GLU A 155 8.83 -13.87 -37.26
CA GLU A 155 7.61 -14.42 -37.86
C GLU A 155 6.35 -14.02 -37.10
N ARG A 156 6.35 -14.14 -35.76
CA ARG A 156 5.21 -13.73 -34.93
C ARG A 156 4.90 -12.25 -35.08
N ALA A 157 5.92 -11.41 -35.20
CA ALA A 157 5.76 -9.98 -35.42
C ALA A 157 5.22 -9.68 -36.84
N GLY A 158 5.71 -10.38 -37.86
CA GLY A 158 5.25 -10.27 -39.25
C GLY A 158 3.81 -10.74 -39.47
N ARG A 159 3.31 -11.69 -38.65
CA ARG A 159 1.90 -12.10 -38.64
C ARG A 159 0.96 -11.02 -38.08
N PHE A 160 1.48 -9.96 -37.46
CA PHE A 160 0.67 -8.86 -36.93
C PHE A 160 0.17 -7.97 -38.07
N SER A 161 -0.87 -8.42 -38.78
CA SER A 161 -1.50 -7.59 -39.80
C SER A 161 -2.29 -6.44 -39.14
N ARG A 162 -2.19 -5.24 -39.72
CA ARG A 162 -3.09 -4.12 -39.39
C ARG A 162 -4.53 -4.56 -39.64
N ILE A 163 -5.44 -4.06 -38.79
CA ILE A 163 -6.88 -4.26 -38.97
C ILE A 163 -7.33 -3.21 -39.97
N GLU A 164 -7.78 -3.66 -41.15
CA GLU A 164 -8.32 -2.76 -42.17
C GLU A 164 -9.53 -1.98 -41.63
N PRO A 165 -9.74 -0.72 -42.05
CA PRO A 165 -10.84 0.13 -41.58
C PRO A 165 -12.22 -0.54 -41.69
N GLU A 166 -12.47 -1.30 -42.75
CA GLU A 166 -13.72 -2.01 -43.00
C GLU A 166 -13.94 -3.14 -41.99
N LEU A 167 -12.86 -3.87 -41.66
CA LEU A 167 -12.87 -4.93 -40.66
C LEU A 167 -13.07 -4.34 -39.26
N GLU A 168 -12.41 -3.22 -38.95
CA GLU A 168 -12.61 -2.47 -37.71
C GLU A 168 -14.08 -2.05 -37.55
N ALA A 169 -14.69 -1.45 -38.57
CA ALA A 169 -16.10 -1.07 -38.54
C ALA A 169 -17.05 -2.28 -38.35
N ARG A 170 -16.74 -3.44 -38.95
CA ARG A 170 -17.49 -4.70 -38.72
C ARG A 170 -17.35 -5.20 -37.29
N ILE A 171 -16.13 -5.20 -36.74
CA ILE A 171 -15.85 -5.62 -35.37
C ILE A 171 -16.65 -4.74 -34.39
N VAL A 172 -16.58 -3.42 -34.53
CA VAL A 172 -17.27 -2.47 -33.63
C VAL A 172 -18.79 -2.60 -33.70
N ARG A 173 -19.38 -2.67 -34.90
CA ARG A 173 -20.84 -2.87 -35.07
C ARG A 173 -21.31 -4.15 -34.40
N ARG A 174 -20.55 -5.24 -34.56
CA ARG A 174 -20.92 -6.54 -33.99
C ARG A 174 -20.73 -6.60 -32.48
N ALA A 175 -19.67 -5.97 -31.98
CA ALA A 175 -19.42 -5.84 -30.56
C ALA A 175 -20.55 -5.04 -29.88
N ALA A 176 -21.03 -3.95 -30.49
CA ALA A 176 -22.19 -3.20 -30.03
C ALA A 176 -23.47 -4.06 -30.02
N ARG A 177 -23.68 -4.88 -31.05
CA ARG A 177 -24.80 -5.84 -31.09
C ARG A 177 -24.71 -6.89 -29.98
N TYR A 178 -23.51 -7.43 -29.70
CA TYR A 178 -23.31 -8.38 -28.59
C TYR A 178 -23.65 -7.74 -27.25
N HIS A 179 -23.22 -6.49 -27.01
CA HIS A 179 -23.60 -5.77 -25.80
C HIS A 179 -25.12 -5.58 -25.71
N ARG A 180 -25.76 -5.08 -26.77
CA ARG A 180 -27.21 -4.79 -26.79
C ARG A 180 -28.09 -6.02 -26.62
N VAL A 181 -27.76 -7.13 -27.28
CA VAL A 181 -28.62 -8.33 -27.33
C VAL A 181 -28.32 -9.29 -26.18
N THR A 182 -27.07 -9.40 -25.75
CA THR A 182 -26.65 -10.44 -24.78
C THR A 182 -26.04 -9.88 -23.50
N GLY A 183 -25.91 -8.55 -23.38
CA GLY A 183 -25.26 -7.92 -22.22
C GLY A 183 -23.76 -8.19 -22.11
N CYS A 184 -23.11 -8.65 -23.18
CA CYS A 184 -21.67 -8.96 -23.16
C CYS A 184 -20.85 -7.73 -22.72
N SER A 185 -19.94 -7.92 -21.78
CA SER A 185 -18.89 -6.95 -21.45
C SER A 185 -17.90 -6.80 -22.61
N LEU A 186 -17.14 -5.70 -22.64
CA LEU A 186 -16.14 -5.48 -23.70
C LEU A 186 -15.14 -6.64 -23.82
N ASN A 187 -14.70 -7.22 -22.69
CA ASN A 187 -13.77 -8.37 -22.71
C ASN A 187 -14.44 -9.64 -23.26
N GLN A 188 -15.69 -9.92 -22.88
CA GLN A 188 -16.44 -11.07 -23.43
C GLN A 188 -16.70 -10.88 -24.94
N ALA A 189 -17.01 -9.66 -25.36
CA ALA A 189 -17.13 -9.33 -26.78
C ALA A 189 -15.79 -9.50 -27.48
N ALA A 190 -14.68 -9.02 -26.91
CA ALA A 190 -13.34 -9.17 -27.47
C ALA A 190 -12.95 -10.64 -27.64
N GLN A 191 -13.23 -11.50 -26.65
CA GLN A 191 -12.96 -12.94 -26.73
C GLN A 191 -13.72 -13.61 -27.88
N ARG A 192 -15.03 -13.40 -27.96
CA ARG A 192 -15.87 -14.01 -29.01
C ARG A 192 -15.52 -13.51 -30.41
N LEU A 193 -15.10 -12.25 -30.51
CA LEU A 193 -14.71 -11.66 -31.80
C LEU A 193 -13.31 -12.09 -32.20
N ALA A 194 -12.43 -12.41 -31.24
CA ALA A 194 -11.05 -12.84 -31.49
C ALA A 194 -11.01 -14.15 -32.27
N GLU A 195 -11.73 -15.15 -31.77
CA GLU A 195 -11.91 -16.44 -32.45
C GLU A 195 -12.56 -16.25 -33.83
N ARG A 196 -13.60 -15.42 -33.91
CA ARG A 196 -14.38 -15.23 -35.14
C ARG A 196 -13.62 -14.55 -36.27
N PHE A 197 -12.77 -13.58 -35.95
CA PHE A 197 -12.03 -12.79 -36.94
C PHE A 197 -10.57 -13.22 -37.08
N GLY A 198 -10.16 -14.32 -36.42
CA GLY A 198 -8.80 -14.83 -36.46
C GLY A 198 -7.77 -13.84 -35.91
N ARG A 199 -8.13 -13.08 -34.86
CA ARG A 199 -7.26 -12.05 -34.25
C ARG A 199 -7.00 -12.35 -32.78
N SER A 200 -5.91 -11.80 -32.25
CA SER A 200 -5.64 -11.93 -30.83
C SER A 200 -6.69 -11.19 -30.00
N HIS A 201 -7.02 -11.76 -28.85
CA HIS A 201 -7.94 -11.16 -27.88
C HIS A 201 -7.54 -9.72 -27.55
N GLU A 202 -6.27 -9.46 -27.27
CA GLU A 202 -5.78 -8.13 -26.89
C GLU A 202 -5.87 -7.11 -28.03
N ALA A 203 -5.70 -7.53 -29.29
CA ALA A 203 -5.85 -6.64 -30.44
C ALA A 203 -7.29 -6.14 -30.57
N ILE A 204 -8.27 -7.05 -30.49
CA ILE A 204 -9.68 -6.66 -30.51
C ILE A 204 -10.05 -5.87 -29.26
N ARG A 205 -9.56 -6.27 -28.08
CA ARG A 205 -9.82 -5.55 -26.83
C ARG A 205 -9.35 -4.10 -26.92
N LYS A 206 -8.13 -3.85 -27.42
CA LYS A 206 -7.59 -2.49 -27.61
C LYS A 206 -8.36 -1.70 -28.66
N LEU A 207 -8.78 -2.34 -29.76
CA LEU A 207 -9.62 -1.72 -30.78
C LEU A 207 -10.96 -1.28 -30.19
N LEU A 208 -11.64 -2.17 -29.46
CA LEU A 208 -12.91 -1.86 -28.81
C LEU A 208 -12.74 -0.78 -27.73
N GLN A 209 -11.66 -0.79 -26.95
CA GLN A 209 -11.36 0.27 -25.97
C GLN A 209 -11.12 1.63 -26.63
N ARG A 210 -10.44 1.67 -27.77
CA ARG A 210 -10.23 2.91 -28.53
C ARG A 210 -11.57 3.48 -28.99
N HIS A 211 -12.44 2.64 -29.54
CA HIS A 211 -13.79 3.03 -29.96
C HIS A 211 -14.67 3.43 -28.78
N GLU A 212 -14.58 2.75 -27.65
CA GLU A 212 -15.34 3.09 -26.44
C GLU A 212 -15.01 4.49 -25.90
N LYS A 213 -13.76 4.95 -26.07
CA LYS A 213 -13.36 6.33 -25.71
C LYS A 213 -14.04 7.39 -26.59
N SER A 214 -14.20 7.10 -27.88
CA SER A 214 -14.77 8.04 -28.86
C SER A 214 -16.30 7.95 -28.96
N SER A 215 -16.87 6.77 -28.76
CA SER A 215 -18.31 6.49 -28.78
C SER A 215 -18.63 5.42 -27.73
N PRO A 216 -19.03 5.83 -26.52
CA PRO A 216 -19.32 4.90 -25.43
C PRO A 216 -20.50 4.00 -25.79
N ARG A 217 -20.27 2.69 -25.93
CA ARG A 217 -21.29 1.69 -26.27
C ARG A 217 -21.35 0.54 -25.27
N PHE A 218 -20.27 0.28 -24.55
CA PHE A 218 -20.18 -0.77 -23.53
C PHE A 218 -20.38 -0.23 -22.11
N ASN A 219 -20.56 1.09 -21.95
CA ASN A 219 -20.57 1.78 -20.66
C ASN A 219 -19.37 1.35 -19.80
N GLN A 220 -18.17 1.33 -20.38
CA GLN A 220 -16.96 1.05 -19.60
C GLN A 220 -16.79 2.11 -18.53
N VAL A 221 -17.15 1.73 -17.31
CA VAL A 221 -17.00 2.62 -16.17
C VAL A 221 -15.52 2.80 -15.91
N ALA A 222 -15.07 4.05 -15.94
CA ALA A 222 -13.70 4.46 -15.65
C ALA A 222 -13.15 3.76 -14.40
N VAL A 223 -11.86 3.44 -14.39
CA VAL A 223 -11.18 2.93 -13.18
C VAL A 223 -11.41 3.95 -12.08
N LEU A 224 -11.88 3.49 -10.91
CA LEU A 224 -12.15 4.39 -9.78
C LEU A 224 -10.85 5.13 -9.42
N GLY A 225 -10.88 6.45 -9.52
CA GLY A 225 -9.77 7.29 -9.08
C GLY A 225 -9.54 7.13 -7.57
N GLU A 226 -8.36 7.49 -7.10
CA GLU A 226 -8.00 7.39 -5.68
C GLU A 226 -8.98 8.17 -4.77
N ARG A 227 -9.34 9.39 -5.18
CA ARG A 227 -10.34 10.20 -4.47
C ARG A 227 -11.70 9.51 -4.38
N GLU A 228 -12.15 8.86 -5.46
CA GLU A 228 -13.43 8.14 -5.48
C GLU A 228 -13.40 6.92 -4.58
N ARG A 229 -12.29 6.16 -4.57
CA ARG A 229 -12.11 5.03 -3.64
C ARG A 229 -12.14 5.48 -2.19
N ARG A 230 -11.46 6.58 -1.84
CA ARG A 230 -11.52 7.17 -0.49
C ARG A 230 -12.94 7.55 -0.08
N VAL A 231 -13.72 8.18 -0.97
CA VAL A 231 -15.12 8.55 -0.69
C VAL A 231 -15.99 7.29 -0.53
N MET A 232 -15.83 6.31 -1.42
CA MET A 232 -16.55 5.04 -1.37
C MET A 232 -16.27 4.29 -0.06
N PHE A 233 -15.01 4.25 0.39
CA PHE A 233 -14.63 3.63 1.65
C PHE A 233 -15.20 4.36 2.86
N ARG A 234 -15.19 5.70 2.89
CA ARG A 234 -15.86 6.47 3.95
C ARG A 234 -17.36 6.17 4.01
N ALA A 235 -18.04 6.14 2.87
CA ALA A 235 -19.46 5.81 2.81
C ALA A 235 -19.72 4.37 3.32
N TRP A 236 -18.89 3.40 2.91
CA TRP A 236 -18.97 2.02 3.37
C TRP A 236 -18.77 1.91 4.89
N ARG A 237 -17.81 2.64 5.48
CA ARG A 237 -17.59 2.70 6.93
C ARG A 237 -18.80 3.24 7.69
N LEU A 238 -19.52 4.19 7.09
CA LEU A 238 -20.78 4.73 7.61
C LEU A 238 -22.01 3.82 7.34
N GLY A 239 -21.78 2.58 6.91
CA GLY A 239 -22.82 1.58 6.74
C GLY A 239 -23.43 1.52 5.33
N ALA A 240 -22.91 2.21 4.33
CA ALA A 240 -23.44 2.09 2.96
C ALA A 240 -23.21 0.68 2.39
N GLU A 241 -24.27 0.08 1.83
CA GLU A 241 -24.20 -1.25 1.24
C GLU A 241 -23.37 -1.28 -0.06
N PRO A 242 -22.51 -2.30 -0.28
CA PRO A 242 -21.73 -2.43 -1.52
C PRO A 242 -22.58 -2.42 -2.79
N SER A 243 -23.81 -2.91 -2.74
CA SER A 243 -24.74 -2.88 -3.88
C SER A 243 -25.21 -1.46 -4.21
N LEU A 244 -25.45 -0.61 -3.20
CA LEU A 244 -25.82 0.80 -3.39
C LEU A 244 -24.64 1.61 -3.91
N LEU A 245 -23.44 1.37 -3.35
CA LEU A 245 -22.20 1.94 -3.86
C LEU A 245 -21.97 1.53 -5.31
N GLY A 246 -22.24 0.26 -5.65
CA GLY A 246 -22.17 -0.25 -7.01
C GLY A 246 -23.05 0.53 -7.97
N ARG A 247 -24.31 0.80 -7.61
CA ARG A 247 -25.22 1.63 -8.43
C ARG A 247 -24.69 3.06 -8.61
N ARG A 248 -24.28 3.72 -7.51
CA ARG A 248 -23.77 5.11 -7.54
C ARG A 248 -22.55 5.26 -8.43
N TYR A 249 -21.61 4.34 -8.33
CA TYR A 249 -20.36 4.35 -9.10
C TYR A 249 -20.45 3.55 -10.41
N ARG A 250 -21.64 3.05 -10.77
CA ARG A 250 -21.89 2.15 -11.93
C ARG A 250 -20.98 0.90 -11.95
N LYS A 251 -20.55 0.41 -10.79
CA LYS A 251 -19.68 -0.77 -10.65
C LYS A 251 -20.47 -2.00 -10.19
N SER A 252 -19.98 -3.19 -10.55
CA SER A 252 -20.49 -4.44 -9.97
C SER A 252 -20.14 -4.53 -8.49
N ARG A 253 -20.94 -5.28 -7.72
CA ARG A 253 -20.68 -5.54 -6.30
C ARG A 253 -19.27 -6.08 -6.06
N GLY A 254 -18.81 -7.03 -6.87
CA GLY A 254 -17.45 -7.58 -6.78
C GLY A 254 -16.35 -6.56 -7.08
N SER A 255 -16.59 -5.59 -7.98
CA SER A 255 -15.65 -4.49 -8.23
C SER A 255 -15.58 -3.52 -7.05
N VAL A 256 -16.71 -3.23 -6.39
CA VAL A 256 -16.74 -2.41 -5.17
C VAL A 256 -15.96 -3.08 -4.05
N LEU A 257 -16.20 -4.37 -3.80
CA LEU A 257 -15.49 -5.10 -2.74
C LEU A 257 -13.97 -5.17 -2.97
N ARG A 258 -13.53 -5.37 -4.22
CA ARG A 258 -12.09 -5.32 -4.56
C ARG A 258 -11.50 -3.92 -4.33
N ALA A 259 -12.22 -2.87 -4.74
CA ALA A 259 -11.77 -1.51 -4.54
C ALA A 259 -11.71 -1.13 -3.04
N LEU A 260 -12.65 -1.62 -2.23
CA LEU A 260 -12.62 -1.46 -0.77
C LEU A 260 -11.43 -2.22 -0.14
N SER A 261 -11.16 -3.45 -0.59
CA SER A 261 -10.02 -4.24 -0.09
C SER A 261 -8.69 -3.58 -0.44
N LEU A 262 -8.57 -3.01 -1.64
CA LEU A 262 -7.41 -2.24 -2.05
C LEU A 262 -7.21 -0.99 -1.19
N GLU A 263 -8.26 -0.19 -0.97
CA GLU A 263 -8.19 1.00 -0.11
C GLU A 263 -7.83 0.65 1.35
N ARG A 264 -8.36 -0.46 1.89
CA ARG A 264 -7.97 -0.97 3.23
C ARG A 264 -6.48 -1.33 3.27
N ALA A 265 -5.99 -2.07 2.28
CA ALA A 265 -4.58 -2.42 2.18
C ALA A 265 -3.67 -1.21 2.01
N ASP A 266 -4.09 -0.20 1.23
CA ASP A 266 -3.31 1.03 1.04
C ASP A 266 -3.16 1.81 2.36
N ARG A 267 -4.21 1.89 3.19
CA ARG A 267 -4.13 2.47 4.54
C ARG A 267 -3.20 1.72 5.47
N LEU A 268 -3.20 0.39 5.40
CA LEU A 268 -2.28 -0.45 6.16
C LEU A 268 -0.82 -0.20 5.74
N ARG A 269 -0.56 -0.07 4.43
CA ARG A 269 0.76 0.28 3.91
C ARG A 269 1.19 1.69 4.31
N GLU A 270 0.29 2.66 4.24
CA GLU A 270 0.53 4.03 4.72
C GLU A 270 0.90 4.03 6.21
N LEU A 271 0.16 3.28 7.03
CA LEU A 271 0.47 3.13 8.45
C LEU A 271 1.88 2.55 8.68
N ALA A 272 2.23 1.49 7.95
CA ALA A 272 3.54 0.86 8.06
C ALA A 272 4.68 1.79 7.60
N ARG A 273 4.51 2.50 6.47
CA ARG A 273 5.51 3.45 5.96
C ARG A 273 5.67 4.68 6.85
N GLY A 274 4.60 5.11 7.52
CA GLY A 274 4.59 6.26 8.41
C GLY A 274 5.13 5.97 9.82
N GLY A 275 5.75 4.81 10.05
CA GLY A 275 6.31 4.44 11.35
C GLY A 275 5.29 4.04 12.41
N GLY A 276 3.99 3.97 12.07
CA GLY A 276 2.92 3.70 13.05
C GLY A 276 2.98 2.30 13.68
N LEU A 277 3.79 1.40 13.11
CA LEU A 277 4.01 0.03 13.61
C LEU A 277 5.42 -0.17 14.18
N GLU A 278 6.26 0.87 14.22
CA GLU A 278 7.61 0.79 14.78
C GLU A 278 7.56 0.55 16.28
N GLY A 279 8.49 -0.26 16.77
CA GLY A 279 8.60 -0.60 18.17
C GLY A 279 9.72 -1.62 18.41
N PRO A 280 10.04 -1.90 19.67
CA PRO A 280 11.02 -2.90 20.05
C PRO A 280 10.63 -4.30 19.52
N VAL A 281 11.59 -4.99 18.90
CA VAL A 281 11.41 -6.35 18.38
C VAL A 281 11.96 -7.33 19.41
N GLY A 282 11.09 -8.25 19.86
CA GLY A 282 11.47 -9.28 20.82
C GLY A 282 12.25 -10.42 20.16
N PRO A 283 13.18 -11.07 20.90
CA PRO A 283 14.02 -12.15 20.35
C PRO A 283 13.21 -13.40 19.96
N THR A 284 12.01 -13.57 20.52
CA THR A 284 11.14 -14.73 20.29
C THR A 284 10.07 -14.48 19.23
N PHE A 285 10.02 -13.30 18.61
CA PHE A 285 8.94 -12.95 17.68
C PHE A 285 8.93 -13.80 16.40
N GLU A 286 10.10 -14.26 15.96
CA GLU A 286 10.24 -15.09 14.77
C GLU A 286 10.01 -16.59 15.03
N MET A 287 9.85 -17.00 16.28
CA MET A 287 9.60 -18.39 16.62
C MET A 287 8.23 -18.84 16.08
N GLU A 288 8.15 -20.09 15.63
CA GLU A 288 6.93 -20.64 15.00
C GLU A 288 5.72 -20.62 15.94
N ASP A 289 5.94 -20.84 17.24
CA ASP A 289 4.89 -20.84 18.25
C ASP A 289 4.71 -19.49 18.97
N ALA A 290 5.40 -18.44 18.52
CA ALA A 290 5.37 -17.12 19.15
C ALA A 290 3.96 -16.58 19.30
N GLU A 291 3.11 -16.71 18.27
CA GLU A 291 1.73 -16.24 18.33
C GLU A 291 0.94 -16.93 19.46
N ARG A 292 1.05 -18.25 19.57
CA ARG A 292 0.39 -19.06 20.60
C ARG A 292 0.90 -18.71 22.00
N VAL A 293 2.20 -18.53 22.16
CA VAL A 293 2.84 -18.29 23.47
C VAL A 293 2.64 -16.84 23.93
N LEU A 294 2.85 -15.85 23.05
CA LEU A 294 2.81 -14.44 23.41
C LEU A 294 1.37 -13.90 23.50
N LEU A 295 0.44 -14.47 22.74
CA LEU A 295 -0.97 -14.08 22.77
C LEU A 295 -1.86 -15.03 23.60
N GLY A 296 -1.29 -16.13 24.12
CA GLY A 296 -1.96 -17.09 24.98
C GLY A 296 -2.30 -16.64 26.42
N PRO A 297 -1.52 -15.75 27.08
CA PRO A 297 -1.80 -15.36 28.46
C PRO A 297 -3.18 -14.74 28.64
N GLN A 298 -3.87 -15.06 29.74
CA GLN A 298 -5.20 -14.53 30.04
C GLN A 298 -5.28 -12.99 29.99
N PRO A 299 -4.32 -12.22 30.55
CA PRO A 299 -4.39 -10.76 30.52
C PRO A 299 -4.25 -10.14 29.13
N VAL A 300 -3.82 -10.94 28.14
CA VAL A 300 -3.71 -10.55 26.74
C VAL A 300 -5.02 -10.87 25.99
N ARG A 301 -5.84 -11.80 26.49
CA ARG A 301 -7.08 -12.26 25.81
C ARG A 301 -8.37 -11.75 26.46
N GLU A 302 -8.33 -11.44 27.74
CA GLU A 302 -9.49 -11.10 28.57
C GLU A 302 -9.27 -9.78 29.32
N GLY A 303 -10.32 -9.20 29.89
CA GLY A 303 -10.21 -7.91 30.57
C GLY A 303 -10.01 -6.75 29.59
N LEU A 304 -10.47 -6.88 28.34
CA LEU A 304 -10.14 -5.99 27.23
C LEU A 304 -11.33 -5.18 26.72
N GLY A 305 -11.06 -3.96 26.28
CA GLY A 305 -12.05 -3.19 25.53
C GLY A 305 -13.20 -2.72 26.41
N GLY A 306 -12.92 -2.43 27.69
CA GLY A 306 -13.79 -1.60 28.51
C GLY A 306 -13.93 -0.19 27.92
N VAL A 307 -15.04 0.48 28.23
CA VAL A 307 -15.27 1.88 27.82
C VAL A 307 -14.48 2.79 28.77
N GLY A 308 -13.90 3.88 28.26
CA GLY A 308 -13.31 4.92 29.11
C GLY A 308 -14.40 5.76 29.78
N ALA A 309 -14.11 6.38 30.92
CA ALA A 309 -15.04 7.34 31.50
C ALA A 309 -15.28 8.49 30.51
N THR A 310 -16.55 8.77 30.20
CA THR A 310 -16.98 9.85 29.29
C THR A 310 -17.49 11.09 30.02
N ASP A 311 -17.33 11.10 31.35
CA ASP A 311 -17.58 12.24 32.21
C ASP A 311 -16.27 12.60 32.91
N LEU A 312 -15.91 13.87 32.90
CA LEU A 312 -14.63 14.35 33.41
C LEU A 312 -14.45 14.07 34.90
N LEU A 313 -15.49 14.32 35.71
CA LEU A 313 -15.41 14.07 37.14
C LEU A 313 -15.28 12.57 37.42
N ALA A 314 -16.10 11.75 36.75
CA ALA A 314 -16.01 10.30 36.86
C ALA A 314 -14.64 9.76 36.44
N PHE A 315 -14.01 10.34 35.41
CA PHE A 315 -12.65 10.01 34.99
C PHE A 315 -11.64 10.26 36.11
N VAL A 316 -11.62 11.48 36.65
CA VAL A 316 -10.66 11.87 37.70
C VAL A 316 -10.84 11.02 38.95
N LEU A 317 -12.09 10.81 39.38
CA LEU A 317 -12.39 9.96 40.53
C LEU A 317 -12.00 8.50 40.31
N ALA A 318 -12.21 7.95 39.11
CA ALA A 318 -11.81 6.59 38.76
C ALA A 318 -10.28 6.44 38.77
N ALA A 319 -9.53 7.42 38.25
CA ALA A 319 -8.07 7.40 38.25
C ALA A 319 -7.50 7.34 39.68
N ARG A 320 -8.07 8.11 40.62
CA ARG A 320 -7.63 8.15 42.02
C ARG A 320 -7.90 6.87 42.81
N ARG A 321 -8.84 6.01 42.38
CA ARG A 321 -9.06 4.69 43.02
C ARG A 321 -7.89 3.72 42.84
N ARG A 322 -6.87 4.10 42.06
CA ARG A 322 -5.58 3.45 41.83
C ARG A 322 -5.53 1.96 42.23
N ALA A 323 -5.67 1.08 41.24
CA ALA A 323 -5.25 -0.31 41.40
C ALA A 323 -3.74 -0.41 41.20
N VAL A 324 -3.03 -1.17 42.05
CA VAL A 324 -1.59 -1.41 41.88
C VAL A 324 -1.38 -2.34 40.68
N PRO A 325 -0.64 -1.93 39.63
CA PRO A 325 -0.42 -2.77 38.46
C PRO A 325 0.45 -3.99 38.79
N MET A 326 -0.06 -5.20 38.53
CA MET A 326 0.74 -6.43 38.65
C MET A 326 1.78 -6.49 37.52
N GLY A 327 3.07 -6.53 37.87
CA GLY A 327 4.16 -6.45 36.89
C GLY A 327 4.14 -7.53 35.82
N VAL A 328 3.73 -8.76 36.15
CA VAL A 328 3.59 -9.85 35.18
C VAL A 328 2.50 -9.57 34.14
N VAL A 329 1.40 -8.92 34.56
CA VAL A 329 0.30 -8.53 33.67
C VAL A 329 0.74 -7.42 32.73
N GLU A 330 1.36 -6.36 33.28
CA GLU A 330 1.95 -5.25 32.51
C GLU A 330 2.93 -5.80 31.46
N GLN A 331 3.88 -6.63 31.89
CA GLN A 331 4.88 -7.23 31.01
C GLN A 331 4.25 -8.05 29.88
N SER A 332 3.29 -8.92 30.21
CA SER A 332 2.62 -9.77 29.20
C SER A 332 1.89 -8.92 28.15
N ARG A 333 1.19 -7.87 28.58
CA ARG A 333 0.48 -6.95 27.68
C ARG A 333 1.43 -6.12 26.83
N CYS A 334 2.52 -5.59 27.40
CA CYS A 334 3.53 -4.84 26.65
C CYS A 334 4.20 -5.71 25.57
N VAL A 335 4.60 -6.94 25.91
CA VAL A 335 5.21 -7.87 24.94
C VAL A 335 4.22 -8.22 23.83
N ALA A 336 2.98 -8.58 24.18
CA ALA A 336 1.94 -8.88 23.20
C ALA A 336 1.61 -7.68 22.30
N PHE A 337 1.54 -6.47 22.85
CA PHE A 337 1.31 -5.25 22.09
C PHE A 337 2.40 -5.02 21.01
N GLN A 338 3.67 -5.15 21.38
CA GLN A 338 4.78 -5.02 20.42
C GLN A 338 4.78 -6.17 19.40
N PHE A 339 4.45 -7.40 19.82
CA PHE A 339 4.33 -8.54 18.91
C PHE A 339 3.24 -8.34 17.86
N LEU A 340 2.05 -7.86 18.26
CA LEU A 340 0.94 -7.59 17.34
C LEU A 340 1.31 -6.53 16.30
N LYS A 341 2.00 -5.45 16.70
CA LYS A 341 2.49 -4.41 15.77
C LYS A 341 3.51 -4.99 14.79
N TRP A 342 4.51 -5.72 15.29
CA TRP A 342 5.52 -6.37 14.46
C TRP A 342 4.89 -7.35 13.46
N ARG A 343 4.00 -8.23 13.95
CA ARG A 343 3.30 -9.23 13.14
C ARG A 343 2.44 -8.57 12.06
N ALA A 344 1.69 -7.53 12.41
CA ALA A 344 0.93 -6.75 11.45
C ALA A 344 1.84 -6.14 10.37
N GLY A 345 2.97 -5.55 10.75
CA GLY A 345 3.97 -5.01 9.80
C GLY A 345 4.48 -6.06 8.82
N ARG A 346 4.84 -7.26 9.31
CA ARG A 346 5.28 -8.38 8.46
C ARG A 346 4.21 -8.83 7.48
N LEU A 347 2.96 -8.98 7.93
CA LEU A 347 1.84 -9.39 7.09
C LEU A 347 1.50 -8.34 6.03
N ILE A 348 1.59 -7.05 6.38
CA ILE A 348 1.40 -5.94 5.43
C ILE A 348 2.43 -6.00 4.30
N GLY A 349 3.68 -6.32 4.63
CA GLY A 349 4.76 -6.51 3.65
C GLY A 349 4.50 -7.65 2.65
N GLY A 350 3.70 -8.65 3.04
CA GLY A 350 3.30 -9.77 2.18
C GLY A 350 2.03 -9.53 1.34
N LEU A 351 1.29 -8.43 1.54
CA LEU A 351 0.04 -8.18 0.83
C LEU A 351 0.27 -7.89 -0.67
N HIS A 352 -0.42 -8.64 -1.54
CA HIS A 352 -0.36 -8.42 -2.98
C HIS A 352 -0.66 -6.95 -3.37
N PRO A 353 0.19 -6.28 -4.17
CA PRO A 353 0.09 -4.83 -4.44
C PRO A 353 -1.28 -4.38 -4.95
N TYR A 354 -1.85 -5.11 -5.90
CA TYR A 354 -3.06 -4.70 -6.65
C TYR A 354 -4.31 -5.53 -6.35
N ASN A 355 -4.17 -6.62 -5.60
CA ASN A 355 -5.25 -7.58 -5.38
C ASN A 355 -5.10 -8.22 -3.98
N PRO A 356 -5.12 -7.41 -2.92
CA PRO A 356 -5.00 -7.92 -1.57
C PRO A 356 -6.19 -8.83 -1.24
N SER A 357 -5.92 -9.97 -0.61
CA SER A 357 -6.96 -10.88 -0.12
C SER A 357 -7.79 -10.19 0.95
N SER A 358 -9.11 -10.33 0.90
CA SER A 358 -9.99 -9.78 1.94
C SER A 358 -9.75 -10.44 3.30
N GLY A 359 -9.36 -11.72 3.32
CA GLY A 359 -9.04 -12.46 4.55
C GLY A 359 -7.76 -11.96 5.20
N ASP A 360 -6.68 -11.80 4.42
CA ASP A 360 -5.40 -11.31 4.93
C ASP A 360 -5.53 -9.89 5.49
N VAL A 361 -6.26 -9.01 4.78
CA VAL A 361 -6.56 -7.66 5.26
C VAL A 361 -7.36 -7.70 6.56
N ASP A 362 -8.35 -8.60 6.66
CA ASP A 362 -9.15 -8.76 7.87
C ASP A 362 -8.34 -9.26 9.08
N ALA A 363 -7.42 -10.19 8.84
CA ALA A 363 -6.51 -10.70 9.86
C ALA A 363 -5.60 -9.58 10.40
N ILE A 364 -4.95 -8.82 9.52
CA ILE A 364 -4.09 -7.69 9.91
C ILE A 364 -4.89 -6.65 10.69
N GLU A 365 -6.05 -6.26 10.19
CA GLU A 365 -6.94 -5.33 10.87
C GLU A 365 -7.36 -5.82 12.27
N THR A 366 -7.57 -7.13 12.43
CA THR A 366 -7.90 -7.72 13.73
C THR A 366 -6.72 -7.65 14.71
N LEU A 367 -5.49 -7.91 14.25
CA LEU A 367 -4.28 -7.71 15.06
C LEU A 367 -4.14 -6.26 15.54
N LEU A 368 -4.43 -5.29 14.66
CA LEU A 368 -4.39 -3.86 15.01
C LEU A 368 -5.49 -3.46 15.99
N ARG A 369 -6.71 -4.01 15.87
CA ARG A 369 -7.75 -3.82 16.88
C ARG A 369 -7.28 -4.38 18.22
N TRP A 370 -6.69 -5.57 18.23
CA TRP A 370 -6.20 -6.20 19.45
C TRP A 370 -5.11 -5.37 20.12
N ALA A 371 -4.13 -4.89 19.34
CA ALA A 371 -3.08 -4.00 19.82
C ALA A 371 -3.67 -2.73 20.46
N ALA A 372 -4.70 -2.14 19.86
CA ALA A 372 -5.37 -0.96 20.43
C ALA A 372 -6.10 -1.28 21.74
N ARG A 373 -6.72 -2.47 21.87
CA ARG A 373 -7.33 -2.90 23.14
C ARG A 373 -6.28 -3.08 24.24
N LEU A 374 -5.16 -3.73 23.94
CA LEU A 374 -4.05 -3.89 24.89
C LEU A 374 -3.47 -2.54 25.31
N LYS A 375 -3.22 -1.64 24.35
CA LYS A 375 -2.72 -0.29 24.65
C LYS A 375 -3.70 0.49 25.54
N ALA A 376 -5.00 0.40 25.28
CA ALA A 376 -6.00 1.04 26.12
C ALA A 376 -5.96 0.51 27.56
N GLU A 377 -5.78 -0.80 27.76
CA GLU A 377 -5.64 -1.36 29.11
C GLU A 377 -4.33 -0.95 29.79
N LEU A 378 -3.21 -0.90 29.06
CA LEU A 378 -1.93 -0.41 29.59
C LEU A 378 -2.03 1.05 30.02
N VAL A 379 -2.63 1.91 29.19
CA VAL A 379 -2.90 3.31 29.56
C VAL A 379 -3.79 3.38 30.78
N ARG A 380 -4.90 2.61 30.81
CA ARG A 380 -5.84 2.58 31.94
C ARG A 380 -5.14 2.26 33.27
N GLN A 381 -4.20 1.31 33.26
CA GLN A 381 -3.44 0.92 34.44
C GLN A 381 -2.56 2.05 34.98
N GLU A 382 -2.05 2.91 34.10
CA GLU A 382 -1.15 4.01 34.45
C GLU A 382 -1.87 5.33 34.75
N LEU A 383 -3.16 5.47 34.41
CA LEU A 383 -3.89 6.73 34.59
C LEU A 383 -3.90 7.24 36.04
N GLY A 384 -3.99 6.34 37.02
CA GLY A 384 -3.95 6.74 38.43
C GLY A 384 -2.62 7.38 38.82
N LEU A 385 -1.51 6.77 38.42
CA LEU A 385 -0.17 7.31 38.64
C LEU A 385 0.04 8.62 37.86
N ALA A 386 -0.44 8.69 36.62
CA ALA A 386 -0.34 9.90 35.79
C ALA A 386 -1.07 11.08 36.44
N VAL A 387 -2.32 10.89 36.88
CA VAL A 387 -3.09 11.95 37.56
C VAL A 387 -2.40 12.37 38.86
N GLU A 388 -1.98 11.41 39.69
CA GLU A 388 -1.29 11.72 40.96
C GLU A 388 0.02 12.50 40.74
N THR A 389 0.83 12.08 39.76
CA THR A 389 2.08 12.75 39.39
C THR A 389 1.82 14.18 38.91
N PHE A 390 0.79 14.37 38.09
CA PHE A 390 0.41 15.68 37.58
C PHE A 390 -0.08 16.61 38.69
N GLU A 391 -1.03 16.15 39.52
CA GLU A 391 -1.60 16.94 40.62
C GLU A 391 -0.53 17.34 41.64
N THR A 392 0.42 16.45 41.92
CA THR A 392 1.59 16.73 42.78
C THR A 392 2.48 17.80 42.16
N GLY A 393 2.82 17.67 40.87
CA GLY A 393 3.67 18.64 40.17
C GLY A 393 3.04 20.03 40.01
N MET A 394 1.71 20.09 39.86
CA MET A 394 0.96 21.33 39.75
C MET A 394 0.62 21.96 41.12
N GLY A 395 0.64 21.18 42.21
CA GLY A 395 0.18 21.62 43.53
C GLY A 395 -1.33 21.91 43.60
N ARG A 396 -2.11 21.43 42.63
CA ARG A 396 -3.57 21.66 42.52
C ARG A 396 -4.23 20.46 41.86
N ARG A 397 -5.44 20.13 42.30
CA ARG A 397 -6.19 18.98 41.76
C ARG A 397 -6.91 19.32 40.46
N LEU A 398 -7.08 18.32 39.59
CA LEU A 398 -7.79 18.48 38.30
C LEU A 398 -9.27 18.83 38.48
N ASP A 399 -9.91 18.36 39.55
CA ASP A 399 -11.31 18.67 39.88
C ASP A 399 -11.49 20.05 40.52
N GLU A 400 -10.40 20.73 40.86
CA GLU A 400 -10.38 22.11 41.38
C GLU A 400 -10.01 23.13 40.30
N MET A 401 -9.86 22.71 39.05
CA MET A 401 -9.53 23.57 37.91
C MET A 401 -10.78 23.85 37.06
N VAL A 402 -10.64 24.73 36.06
CA VAL A 402 -11.72 25.00 35.09
C VAL A 402 -11.95 23.74 34.25
N ALA A 403 -13.20 23.30 34.12
CA ALA A 403 -13.52 22.02 33.49
C ALA A 403 -13.00 21.86 32.05
N SER A 404 -13.01 22.94 31.24
CA SER A 404 -12.43 22.92 29.89
C SER A 404 -10.92 22.69 29.90
N GLU A 405 -10.20 23.36 30.80
CA GLU A 405 -8.75 23.21 30.97
C GLU A 405 -8.43 21.79 31.47
N SER A 406 -9.15 21.31 32.49
CA SER A 406 -8.99 19.95 33.01
C SER A 406 -9.26 18.89 31.95
N ALA A 407 -10.26 19.09 31.08
CA ALA A 407 -10.57 18.16 29.99
C ALA A 407 -9.44 18.10 28.94
N GLU A 408 -8.84 19.24 28.61
CA GLU A 408 -7.69 19.31 27.70
C GLU A 408 -6.46 18.63 28.31
N LEU A 409 -6.18 18.89 29.60
CA LEU A 409 -5.08 18.25 30.32
C LEU A 409 -5.27 16.74 30.42
N VAL A 410 -6.49 16.27 30.71
CA VAL A 410 -6.80 14.83 30.71
C VAL A 410 -6.50 14.20 29.34
N ARG A 411 -6.85 14.88 28.24
CA ARG A 411 -6.52 14.40 26.90
C ARG A 411 -5.00 14.33 26.69
N GLU A 412 -4.28 15.39 27.03
CA GLU A 412 -2.81 15.43 26.87
C GLU A 412 -2.10 14.37 27.75
N MET A 413 -2.57 14.14 28.98
CA MET A 413 -2.03 13.10 29.86
C MET A 413 -2.28 11.69 29.29
N VAL A 414 -3.47 11.42 28.74
CA VAL A 414 -3.75 10.16 28.05
C VAL A 414 -2.83 9.97 26.85
N ASP A 415 -2.64 11.01 26.03
CA ASP A 415 -1.78 10.95 24.84
C ASP A 415 -0.31 10.72 25.22
N LEU A 416 0.20 11.40 26.25
CA LEU A 416 1.56 11.19 26.77
C LEU A 416 1.75 9.78 27.34
N THR A 417 0.76 9.28 28.08
CA THR A 417 0.78 7.90 28.60
C THR A 417 0.77 6.90 27.45
N GLY A 418 -0.04 7.14 26.42
CA GLY A 418 -0.08 6.33 25.20
C GLY A 418 1.25 6.33 24.45
N LEU A 419 1.92 7.48 24.36
CA LEU A 419 3.25 7.60 23.76
C LEU A 419 4.31 6.83 24.56
N ALA A 420 4.25 6.89 25.90
CA ALA A 420 5.12 6.11 26.76
C ALA A 420 4.96 4.60 26.51
N VAL A 421 3.72 4.12 26.33
CA VAL A 421 3.45 2.72 25.97
C VAL A 421 4.03 2.35 24.60
N ASP A 422 3.94 3.23 23.60
CA ASP A 422 4.49 2.95 22.26
C ASP A 422 6.02 2.78 22.29
N GLN A 423 6.70 3.62 23.06
CA GLN A 423 8.17 3.68 23.16
C GLN A 423 8.76 2.70 24.17
N PHE A 424 7.94 2.13 25.05
CA PHE A 424 8.40 1.23 26.09
C PHE A 424 8.97 -0.07 25.50
N ASP A 425 10.19 -0.41 25.94
CA ASP A 425 10.88 -1.66 25.60
C ASP A 425 10.73 -2.67 26.73
N PRO A 426 9.77 -3.62 26.62
CA PRO A 426 9.57 -4.64 27.65
C PRO A 426 10.74 -5.62 27.75
N PHE A 427 11.57 -5.76 26.71
CA PHE A 427 12.69 -6.71 26.68
C PHE A 427 13.92 -6.15 27.40
N LYS A 428 14.15 -4.84 27.29
CA LYS A 428 15.12 -4.14 28.12
C LYS A 428 14.65 -4.06 29.56
N ALA A 429 13.38 -3.70 29.78
CA ALA A 429 12.80 -3.56 31.10
C ALA A 429 12.87 -4.87 31.92
N ALA A 430 12.60 -6.03 31.30
CA ALA A 430 12.70 -7.34 31.95
C ALA A 430 14.10 -7.64 32.50
N ARG A 431 15.17 -7.11 31.87
CA ARG A 431 16.56 -7.31 32.31
C ARG A 431 16.99 -6.32 33.39
N SER A 432 16.49 -5.08 33.32
CA SER A 432 16.90 -4.01 34.22
C SER A 432 15.94 -3.78 35.39
N GLY A 433 14.84 -4.53 35.48
CA GLY A 433 13.76 -4.30 36.45
C GLY A 433 12.96 -3.01 36.18
N GLY A 434 13.04 -2.47 34.96
CA GLY A 434 12.31 -1.26 34.57
C GLY A 434 10.80 -1.50 34.50
N ARG A 435 10.01 -0.45 34.71
CA ARG A 435 8.53 -0.49 34.64
C ARG A 435 7.99 0.63 33.75
N LEU A 436 6.82 0.41 33.17
CA LEU A 436 6.15 1.41 32.33
C LEU A 436 5.93 2.72 33.09
N ALA A 437 5.56 2.61 34.37
CA ALA A 437 5.40 3.71 35.32
C ALA A 437 6.52 4.76 35.24
N GLY A 438 7.79 4.36 35.13
CA GLY A 438 8.91 5.30 35.06
C GLY A 438 8.87 6.23 33.83
N ALA A 439 8.53 5.66 32.67
CA ALA A 439 8.40 6.44 31.43
C ALA A 439 7.20 7.39 31.49
N VAL A 440 6.08 6.92 32.05
CA VAL A 440 4.87 7.75 32.25
C VAL A 440 5.16 8.91 33.19
N THR A 441 5.74 8.65 34.37
CA THR A 441 6.06 9.68 35.36
C THR A 441 6.94 10.78 34.76
N MET A 442 8.00 10.45 34.02
CA MET A 442 8.86 11.45 33.38
C MET A 442 8.09 12.34 32.39
N GLY A 443 7.21 11.76 31.56
CA GLY A 443 6.40 12.50 30.60
C GLY A 443 5.44 13.48 31.29
N ILE A 444 4.75 13.00 32.33
CA ILE A 444 3.81 13.80 33.09
C ILE A 444 4.49 14.91 33.91
N GLN A 445 5.65 14.64 34.51
CA GLN A 445 6.43 15.67 35.22
C GLN A 445 6.86 16.81 34.30
N LYS A 446 7.30 16.48 33.07
CA LYS A 446 7.64 17.50 32.06
C LYS A 446 6.43 18.35 31.68
N LEU A 447 5.25 17.74 31.53
CA LEU A 447 4.00 18.45 31.28
C LEU A 447 3.69 19.44 32.43
N ALA A 448 3.69 18.96 33.67
CA ALA A 448 3.43 19.82 34.84
C ALA A 448 4.44 20.98 34.93
N ALA A 449 5.74 20.70 34.79
CA ALA A 449 6.78 21.71 34.82
C ALA A 449 6.63 22.77 33.71
N ARG A 450 6.25 22.36 32.50
CA ARG A 450 5.97 23.28 31.37
C ARG A 450 4.84 24.25 31.73
N LEU A 451 3.73 23.73 32.25
CA LEU A 451 2.55 24.55 32.58
C LEU A 451 2.79 25.49 33.76
N VAL A 452 3.55 25.06 34.79
CA VAL A 452 3.95 25.93 35.90
C VAL A 452 4.79 27.10 35.37
N LYS A 453 5.75 26.82 34.49
CA LYS A 453 6.59 27.86 33.87
C LYS A 453 5.76 28.83 33.02
N ASP A 454 4.87 28.33 32.17
CA ASP A 454 4.03 29.17 31.31
C ASP A 454 3.12 30.10 32.12
N ARG A 455 2.63 29.63 33.28
CA ARG A 455 1.85 30.45 34.23
C ARG A 455 2.70 31.51 34.96
N GLN A 456 3.95 31.21 35.29
CA GLN A 456 4.86 32.17 35.92
C GLN A 456 5.33 33.28 34.95
N VAL A 457 5.43 32.96 33.65
CA VAL A 457 5.94 33.88 32.63
C VAL A 457 4.86 34.86 32.13
N ALA A 458 3.57 34.56 32.27
CA ALA A 458 2.48 35.45 31.86
C ALA A 458 2.41 36.72 32.74
N PRO A 459 2.90 37.89 32.29
CA PRO A 459 2.94 39.09 33.12
C PRO A 459 1.57 39.78 33.06
N GLY A 460 0.91 39.94 34.20
CA GLY A 460 -0.24 40.85 34.33
C GLY A 460 -1.58 40.23 34.75
N VAL A 461 -1.70 38.91 34.91
CA VAL A 461 -2.87 38.34 35.60
C VAL A 461 -2.60 38.34 37.09
N ARG A 462 -2.95 39.45 37.76
CA ARG A 462 -3.11 39.47 39.23
C ARG A 462 -4.01 38.29 39.60
N GLU A 463 -3.60 37.49 40.58
CA GLU A 463 -4.49 36.53 41.25
C GLU A 463 -5.75 37.29 41.65
N ALA A 464 -6.82 37.11 40.86
CA ALA A 464 -8.11 37.67 41.23
C ALA A 464 -8.48 37.05 42.57
N ALA A 465 -8.83 37.90 43.55
CA ALA A 465 -9.40 37.54 44.84
C ALA A 465 -10.40 36.37 44.67
N PRO A 466 -10.54 35.47 45.67
CA PRO A 466 -11.11 34.12 45.49
C PRO A 466 -12.57 34.18 45.04
N ARG A 467 -12.77 34.37 43.74
CA ARG A 467 -14.03 34.07 43.06
C ARG A 467 -14.20 32.57 43.19
N ALA A 468 -15.42 32.16 43.54
CA ALA A 468 -15.82 30.77 43.81
C ALA A 468 -14.93 29.77 43.07
N MET A 469 -14.21 28.92 43.82
CA MET A 469 -13.27 27.95 43.25
C MET A 469 -13.97 27.22 42.10
N ALA A 470 -13.50 27.44 40.87
CA ALA A 470 -13.98 26.69 39.72
C ALA A 470 -13.77 25.21 40.03
N ARG A 471 -14.85 24.43 40.03
CA ARG A 471 -14.82 23.00 40.31
C ARG A 471 -15.42 22.25 39.14
N VAL A 472 -14.79 21.13 38.80
CA VAL A 472 -15.37 20.17 37.86
C VAL A 472 -16.60 19.55 38.52
N THR A 473 -17.75 19.67 37.85
CA THR A 473 -19.00 19.03 38.25
C THR A 473 -19.33 17.88 37.31
N ALA A 474 -20.20 16.97 37.75
CA ALA A 474 -20.71 15.90 36.90
C ALA A 474 -21.50 16.48 35.72
N GLY A 475 -21.46 15.80 34.58
CA GLY A 475 -22.10 16.19 33.32
C GLY A 475 -21.16 16.83 32.30
N TRP A 476 -19.89 17.08 32.65
CA TRP A 476 -18.90 17.57 31.69
C TRP A 476 -18.41 16.41 30.81
N LEU A 477 -18.97 16.32 29.60
CA LEU A 477 -18.70 15.23 28.67
C LEU A 477 -17.29 15.32 28.08
N ILE A 478 -16.57 14.20 28.13
CA ILE A 478 -15.29 13.99 27.44
C ILE A 478 -15.41 12.80 26.47
N GLU A 479 -14.53 12.75 25.48
CA GLU A 479 -14.53 11.64 24.53
C GLU A 479 -14.07 10.33 25.18
N ASP A 480 -14.59 9.19 24.69
CA ASP A 480 -14.08 7.86 25.06
C ASP A 480 -12.66 7.68 24.51
N TRP A 481 -11.69 8.02 25.35
CA TRP A 481 -10.26 8.01 25.03
C TRP A 481 -9.74 6.63 24.61
N THR A 482 -10.43 5.53 24.98
CA THR A 482 -10.04 4.16 24.59
C THR A 482 -10.15 3.89 23.08
N ARG A 483 -10.70 4.86 22.34
CA ARG A 483 -10.89 4.81 20.89
C ARG A 483 -9.91 5.70 20.13
N THR A 484 -9.03 6.39 20.83
CA THR A 484 -8.05 7.34 20.26
C THR A 484 -6.60 7.02 20.63
N VAL A 485 -6.34 5.97 21.42
CA VAL A 485 -4.99 5.59 21.87
C VAL A 485 -4.06 5.16 20.72
N CYS A 486 -4.59 4.75 19.58
CA CYS A 486 -3.80 4.38 18.41
C CYS A 486 -4.26 5.13 17.14
N PRO A 487 -3.32 5.56 16.27
CA PRO A 487 -3.65 6.36 15.09
C PRO A 487 -4.53 5.61 14.07
N TRP A 488 -4.44 4.28 14.01
CA TRP A 488 -5.25 3.48 13.09
C TRP A 488 -6.73 3.40 13.49
N GLN A 489 -7.09 3.63 14.76
CA GLN A 489 -8.47 3.52 15.22
C GLN A 489 -9.40 4.50 14.47
N ALA A 490 -8.90 5.67 14.08
CA ALA A 490 -9.66 6.68 13.35
C ALA A 490 -10.28 6.16 12.03
N TRP A 491 -9.61 5.22 11.35
CA TRP A 491 -10.08 4.63 10.10
C TRP A 491 -10.44 3.14 10.19
N LEU A 492 -9.93 2.41 11.20
CA LEU A 492 -10.14 0.98 11.36
C LEU A 492 -11.44 0.63 12.12
N GLU A 493 -11.78 1.44 13.13
CA GLU A 493 -12.95 1.22 13.97
C GLU A 493 -14.22 1.77 13.29
N PRO A 494 -15.41 1.26 13.62
CA PRO A 494 -16.66 1.91 13.24
C PRO A 494 -16.76 3.33 13.79
N ASP A 495 -17.70 4.12 13.26
CA ASP A 495 -18.03 5.45 13.78
C ASP A 495 -18.32 5.39 15.30
N ARG A 496 -17.94 6.44 16.03
CA ARG A 496 -18.08 6.52 17.50
C ARG A 496 -19.47 6.23 18.02
N ARG A 497 -20.49 6.63 17.25
CA ARG A 497 -21.88 6.43 17.60
C ARG A 497 -22.28 4.95 17.59
N VAL A 498 -21.57 4.10 16.82
CA VAL A 498 -21.90 2.67 16.75
C VAL A 498 -21.76 2.01 18.12
N ARG A 499 -20.65 2.24 18.84
CA ARG A 499 -20.43 1.66 20.17
C ARG A 499 -21.43 2.20 21.19
N LEU A 500 -21.71 3.52 21.15
CA LEU A 500 -22.65 4.19 22.05
C LEU A 500 -24.08 3.67 21.91
N HIS A 501 -24.49 3.27 20.71
CA HIS A 501 -25.84 2.78 20.42
C HIS A 501 -25.90 1.27 20.14
N LEU A 502 -24.94 0.48 20.66
CA LEU A 502 -24.94 -0.98 20.50
C LEU A 502 -26.20 -1.65 21.08
N SER A 503 -26.79 -1.08 22.12
CA SER A 503 -28.02 -1.57 22.73
C SER A 503 -29.22 -1.50 21.79
N ALA A 504 -29.19 -0.60 20.79
CA ALA A 504 -30.23 -0.48 19.78
C ALA A 504 -30.06 -1.47 18.60
N CYS A 505 -28.95 -2.22 18.55
CA CYS A 505 -28.73 -3.23 17.52
C CYS A 505 -29.56 -4.49 17.77
N PRO A 506 -30.01 -5.20 16.71
CA PRO A 506 -30.47 -6.57 16.84
C PRO A 506 -29.45 -7.44 17.59
N ARG A 507 -29.91 -8.37 18.43
CA ARG A 507 -29.05 -9.15 19.32
C ARG A 507 -27.91 -9.86 18.59
N GLU A 508 -28.15 -10.51 17.45
CA GLU A 508 -27.09 -11.19 16.70
C GLU A 508 -26.08 -10.19 16.12
N ALA A 509 -26.56 -9.07 15.58
CA ALA A 509 -25.71 -8.01 15.01
C ALA A 509 -24.83 -7.32 16.08
N GLY A 510 -25.40 -7.05 17.26
CA GLY A 510 -24.67 -6.54 18.41
C GLY A 510 -23.61 -7.52 18.91
N THR A 511 -23.91 -8.83 18.91
CA THR A 511 -22.95 -9.87 19.28
C THR A 511 -21.78 -9.91 18.30
N VAL A 512 -22.06 -9.95 16.99
CA VAL A 512 -21.01 -9.86 15.96
C VAL A 512 -20.12 -8.64 16.16
N LEU A 513 -20.71 -7.45 16.38
CA LEU A 513 -19.90 -6.24 16.61
C LEU A 513 -19.01 -6.34 17.85
N ARG A 514 -19.51 -6.92 18.96
CA ARG A 514 -18.69 -7.06 20.17
C ARG A 514 -17.51 -8.00 19.96
N GLU A 515 -17.74 -9.17 19.36
CA GLU A 515 -16.69 -10.16 19.11
C GLU A 515 -15.66 -9.65 18.08
N ARG A 516 -16.12 -9.00 17.01
CA ARG A 516 -15.23 -8.47 15.96
C ARG A 516 -14.34 -7.32 16.42
N MET A 517 -14.88 -6.46 17.28
CA MET A 517 -14.20 -5.23 17.71
C MET A 517 -13.50 -5.38 19.07
N GLY A 518 -13.68 -6.51 19.74
CA GLY A 518 -13.16 -6.75 21.09
C GLY A 518 -13.83 -5.83 22.11
N TRP A 519 -15.16 -5.72 22.07
CA TRP A 519 -15.97 -4.93 23.00
C TRP A 519 -16.72 -5.80 24.04
N SER A 520 -16.43 -7.10 24.11
CA SER A 520 -17.03 -8.09 25.02
C SER A 520 -16.05 -8.62 26.07
N ASP A 521 -15.15 -7.77 26.59
CA ASP A 521 -14.13 -8.17 27.56
C ASP A 521 -13.11 -9.21 27.03
N ARG A 522 -13.03 -9.35 25.71
CA ARG A 522 -12.22 -10.36 25.02
C ARG A 522 -11.46 -9.76 23.83
N ALA A 523 -10.40 -10.45 23.42
CA ALA A 523 -9.65 -10.12 22.21
C ALA A 523 -10.56 -10.12 20.96
N PRO A 524 -10.34 -9.20 20.01
CA PRO A 524 -11.14 -9.13 18.78
C PRO A 524 -10.89 -10.33 17.88
N LEU A 525 -11.91 -10.73 17.14
CA LEU A 525 -11.90 -11.87 16.23
C LEU A 525 -12.02 -11.47 14.76
N THR A 526 -11.39 -12.27 13.89
CA THR A 526 -11.58 -12.17 12.42
C THR A 526 -13.00 -12.57 12.03
N ILE A 527 -13.41 -12.24 10.80
CA ILE A 527 -14.70 -12.70 10.25
C ILE A 527 -14.84 -14.21 10.39
N ASP A 528 -13.80 -14.94 10.01
CA ASP A 528 -13.81 -16.41 10.00
C ASP A 528 -13.93 -16.96 11.41
N ARG A 529 -13.18 -16.40 12.38
CA ARG A 529 -13.28 -16.83 13.78
C ARG A 529 -14.63 -16.51 14.42
N VAL A 530 -15.26 -15.39 14.07
CA VAL A 530 -16.64 -15.10 14.53
C VAL A 530 -17.65 -16.04 13.87
N ALA A 531 -17.46 -16.36 12.58
CA ALA A 531 -18.29 -17.32 11.86
C ALA A 531 -18.25 -18.69 12.55
N ASP A 532 -17.04 -19.18 12.86
CA ASP A 532 -16.81 -20.43 13.59
C ASP A 532 -17.46 -20.39 14.98
N ALA A 533 -17.20 -19.33 15.76
CA ALA A 533 -17.69 -19.20 17.13
C ALA A 533 -19.23 -19.13 17.23
N LEU A 534 -19.89 -18.58 16.21
CA LEU A 534 -21.35 -18.46 16.17
C LEU A 534 -22.04 -19.56 15.34
N GLY A 535 -21.28 -20.47 14.71
CA GLY A 535 -21.83 -21.52 13.84
C GLY A 535 -22.57 -20.98 12.62
N ILE A 536 -22.13 -19.86 12.05
CA ILE A 536 -22.75 -19.22 10.87
C ILE A 536 -21.73 -19.02 9.75
N SER A 537 -22.19 -18.73 8.52
CA SER A 537 -21.27 -18.44 7.42
C SER A 537 -20.56 -17.08 7.58
N THR A 538 -19.36 -16.96 7.01
CA THR A 538 -18.61 -15.69 6.93
C THR A 538 -19.42 -14.57 6.27
N ILE A 539 -20.22 -14.90 5.26
CA ILE A 539 -21.15 -13.97 4.59
C ILE A 539 -22.23 -13.48 5.56
N ALA A 540 -22.74 -14.34 6.44
CA ALA A 540 -23.71 -13.94 7.47
C ALA A 540 -23.10 -12.98 8.49
N VAL A 541 -21.86 -13.23 8.94
CA VAL A 541 -21.11 -12.30 9.81
C VAL A 541 -21.00 -10.91 9.18
N VAL A 542 -20.57 -10.83 7.91
CA VAL A 542 -20.43 -9.54 7.20
C VAL A 542 -21.76 -8.80 7.10
N LYS A 543 -22.86 -9.51 6.84
CA LYS A 543 -24.21 -8.92 6.79
C LYS A 543 -24.65 -8.40 8.17
N LEU A 544 -24.45 -9.20 9.22
CA LEU A 544 -24.82 -8.83 10.59
C LEU A 544 -24.00 -7.63 11.10
N GLU A 545 -22.69 -7.61 10.82
CA GLU A 545 -21.83 -6.48 11.16
C GLU A 545 -22.33 -5.17 10.52
N ARG A 546 -22.65 -5.20 9.22
CA ARG A 546 -23.19 -4.03 8.51
C ARG A 546 -24.55 -3.60 9.05
N ARG A 547 -25.45 -4.57 9.28
CA ARG A 547 -26.78 -4.30 9.88
C ARG A 547 -26.64 -3.66 11.26
N GLY A 548 -25.70 -4.13 12.07
CA GLY A 548 -25.42 -3.55 13.39
C GLY A 548 -24.96 -2.10 13.28
N ILE A 549 -24.01 -1.81 12.38
CA ILE A 549 -23.54 -0.44 12.14
C ILE A 549 -24.67 0.47 11.67
N GLN A 550 -25.49 0.02 10.71
CA GLN A 550 -26.64 0.79 10.24
C GLN A 550 -27.66 1.05 11.35
N SER A 551 -27.98 0.04 12.15
CA SER A 551 -28.98 0.14 13.24
C SER A 551 -28.51 1.12 14.31
N ALA A 552 -27.25 1.01 14.75
CA ALA A 552 -26.69 1.94 15.73
C ALA A 552 -26.60 3.37 15.21
N LEU A 553 -26.24 3.56 13.94
CA LEU A 553 -26.19 4.88 13.32
C LEU A 553 -27.59 5.48 13.12
N ALA A 554 -28.61 4.68 12.78
CA ALA A 554 -29.99 5.14 12.72
C ALA A 554 -30.48 5.58 14.10
N ALA A 555 -30.25 4.76 15.14
CA ALA A 555 -30.60 5.11 16.52
C ALA A 555 -29.91 6.41 16.98
N SER A 556 -28.66 6.64 16.58
CA SER A 556 -27.95 7.89 16.89
C SER A 556 -28.55 9.16 16.26
N ARG A 557 -29.38 9.01 15.22
CA ARG A 557 -30.11 10.11 14.55
C ARG A 557 -31.55 10.25 15.05
N GLY A 558 -31.98 9.41 16.00
CA GLY A 558 -33.38 9.33 16.41
C GLY A 558 -34.28 8.64 15.37
N GLU A 559 -33.71 7.96 14.38
CA GLU A 559 -34.47 7.19 13.38
C GLU A 559 -34.82 5.81 13.94
N ALA A 560 -36.08 5.38 13.79
CA ALA A 560 -36.46 4.00 14.11
C ALA A 560 -35.64 3.01 13.27
N PRO A 561 -35.21 1.86 13.84
CA PRO A 561 -34.36 0.91 13.12
C PRO A 561 -35.07 0.42 11.86
N ALA A 562 -34.44 0.63 10.70
CA ALA A 562 -34.96 0.18 9.41
C ALA A 562 -34.95 -1.36 9.36
N GLY A 563 -36.09 -1.99 9.66
CA GLY A 563 -36.26 -3.43 9.43
C GLY A 563 -37.35 -4.10 10.25
N GLY A 564 -38.61 -3.92 9.83
CA GLY A 564 -39.76 -4.64 10.37
C GLY A 564 -41.00 -4.62 9.47
N ARG A 565 -40.86 -4.66 8.14
CA ARG A 565 -41.99 -5.12 7.30
C ARG A 565 -42.08 -6.63 7.46
N ALA A 566 -42.91 -7.06 8.39
CA ALA A 566 -43.37 -8.43 8.48
C ALA A 566 -44.00 -8.81 7.12
N LEU A 567 -43.47 -9.87 6.51
CA LEU A 567 -44.22 -10.68 5.56
C LEU A 567 -45.41 -11.25 6.34
N ARG A 568 -46.55 -10.55 6.30
CA ARG A 568 -47.85 -11.17 6.53
C ARG A 568 -48.40 -11.56 5.15
N ARG A 569 -48.93 -12.79 5.15
CA ARG A 569 -49.47 -13.60 4.07
C ARG A 569 -50.02 -12.86 2.86
#